data_AF-A0A2S0UK59-F1
#
_entry.id   AF-A0A2S0UK59-F1
#
_cell.length_a   1.000
_cell.length_b   1.000
_cell.length_c   1.000
_cell.angle_alpha   90.00
_cell.angle_beta   90.00
_cell.angle_gamma   90.00
#
_symmetry.space_group_name_H-M   'P 1'
#
loop_
_entity.id
_entity.type
_entity.pdbx_description
1 polymer ?
#
loop_
_entity_poly.entity_id
_entity_poly.type
_entity_poly.pdbx_seq_one_letter_code
_entity_poly.pdbx_strand_id
1 'polypeptide(L)'
;MRKTCVTTHVTQKSRYEAINARMIRHKGYALWIKHRMRIEGAFGSAKTICSMAQTVYRGVERMRSRFVLAMAANKLARLPRLLAA
;
A
#
# COMPACT_ATOMS: atom_id res chain seq x y z
N MET A 1 -15.77 11.54 18.60
CA MET A 1 -15.16 11.26 17.27
C MET A 1 -16.14 11.36 16.11
N ARG A 2 -16.99 12.40 16.07
CA ARG A 2 -17.75 12.79 14.87
C ARG A 2 -17.34 14.21 14.55
N LYS A 3 -16.47 14.44 13.57
CA LYS A 3 -16.20 15.79 13.03
C LYS A 3 -15.34 15.87 11.76
N THR A 4 -14.97 14.75 11.15
CA THR A 4 -14.36 14.76 9.82
C THR A 4 -15.12 13.79 8.94
N CYS A 5 -15.72 14.29 7.87
CA CYS A 5 -16.22 13.50 6.74
C CYS A 5 -15.04 12.93 5.94
N VAL A 6 -14.07 12.34 6.64
CA VAL A 6 -12.88 11.72 6.08
C VAL A 6 -13.02 10.24 6.33
N THR A 7 -13.09 9.46 5.25
CA THR A 7 -13.07 8.01 5.33
C THR A 7 -11.79 7.59 6.02
N THR A 8 -11.89 7.17 7.28
CA THR A 8 -10.74 6.81 8.10
C THR A 8 -10.01 5.66 7.42
N HIS A 9 -8.70 5.82 7.23
CA HIS A 9 -7.84 4.84 6.56
C HIS A 9 -7.58 3.63 7.48
N VAL A 10 -8.62 2.87 7.82
CA VAL A 10 -8.56 1.68 8.68
C VAL A 10 -9.09 0.49 7.89
N THR A 11 -8.31 -0.59 7.83
CA THR A 11 -8.66 -1.85 7.16
C THR A 11 -9.04 -2.89 8.20
N GLN A 12 -10.11 -3.64 7.93
CA GLN A 12 -10.54 -4.72 8.82
C GLN A 12 -9.73 -5.99 8.57
N LYS A 13 -9.16 -6.57 9.62
CA LYS A 13 -8.81 -7.99 9.64
C LYS A 13 -10.04 -8.78 10.12
N SER A 14 -10.35 -9.88 9.43
CA SER A 14 -11.59 -10.67 9.60
C SER A 14 -11.90 -11.13 11.04
N ARG A 15 -10.93 -11.09 11.96
CA ARG A 15 -11.03 -11.68 13.30
C ARG A 15 -11.00 -10.69 14.47
N TYR A 16 -10.48 -9.46 14.31
CA TYR A 16 -10.14 -8.58 15.47
C TYR A 16 -10.23 -7.06 15.23
N GLU A 17 -11.07 -6.54 14.35
CA GLU A 17 -11.16 -5.08 14.12
C GLU A 17 -12.59 -4.56 14.26
N ALA A 18 -12.75 -3.52 15.09
CA ALA A 18 -13.99 -2.79 15.35
C ALA A 18 -14.33 -1.83 14.19
N ILE A 19 -14.49 -2.37 12.98
CA ILE A 19 -14.97 -1.60 11.82
C ILE A 19 -16.47 -1.78 11.66
N ASN A 20 -17.17 -0.66 11.53
CA ASN A 20 -18.61 -0.62 11.31
C ASN A 20 -19.00 -1.43 10.06
N ALA A 21 -19.81 -2.48 10.23
CA ALA A 21 -20.30 -3.34 9.15
C ALA A 21 -21.01 -2.58 8.00
N ARG A 22 -21.58 -1.40 8.29
CA ARG A 22 -22.18 -0.49 7.31
C ARG A 22 -21.17 -0.01 6.25
N MET A 23 -19.89 0.13 6.62
CA MET A 23 -18.82 0.57 5.74
C MET A 23 -18.31 -0.54 4.81
N ILE A 24 -18.71 -1.80 5.05
CA ILE A 24 -18.21 -2.98 4.33
C ILE A 24 -19.18 -3.44 3.24
N ARG A 25 -20.48 -3.15 3.42
CA ARG A 25 -21.58 -3.66 2.58
C ARG A 25 -21.53 -3.22 1.12
N HIS A 26 -20.84 -2.13 0.80
CA HIS A 26 -20.82 -1.58 -0.55
C HIS A 26 -19.70 -2.20 -1.40
N LYS A 27 -20.02 -2.56 -2.65
CA LYS A 27 -19.06 -3.13 -3.62
C LYS A 27 -17.78 -2.28 -3.80
N GLY A 28 -17.90 -0.96 -3.61
CA GLY A 28 -16.76 -0.03 -3.63
C GLY A 28 -15.72 -0.28 -2.54
N TYR A 29 -16.11 -0.81 -1.37
CA TYR A 29 -15.18 -1.12 -0.28
C TYR A 29 -14.21 -2.25 -0.65
N ALA A 30 -14.70 -3.28 -1.34
CA ALA A 30 -13.86 -4.39 -1.80
C ALA A 30 -12.82 -3.96 -2.84
N LEU A 31 -13.20 -3.06 -3.76
CA LEU A 31 -12.28 -2.43 -4.71
C LEU A 31 -11.24 -1.57 -3.98
N TRP A 32 -11.68 -0.73 -3.05
CA TRP A 32 -10.82 0.14 -2.27
C TRP A 32 -9.76 -0.65 -1.46
N ILE A 33 -10.15 -1.75 -0.82
CA ILE A 33 -9.20 -2.64 -0.12
C ILE A 33 -8.15 -3.21 -1.08
N LYS A 34 -8.56 -3.68 -2.27
CA LYS A 34 -7.61 -4.23 -3.25
C LYS A 34 -6.60 -3.17 -3.71
N HIS A 35 -7.05 -1.94 -3.95
CA HIS A 35 -6.15 -0.83 -4.29
C HIS A 35 -5.19 -0.50 -3.15
N ARG A 36 -5.69 -0.44 -1.92
CA ARG A 36 -4.87 -0.18 -0.74
C ARG A 36 -3.80 -1.25 -0.52
N MET A 37 -4.16 -2.53 -0.60
CA MET A 37 -3.20 -3.63 -0.49
C MET A 37 -2.11 -3.57 -1.58
N ARG A 38 -2.46 -3.15 -2.81
CA ARG A 38 -1.46 -2.97 -3.88
C ARG A 38 -0.48 -1.85 -3.54
N ILE A 39 -0.97 -0.72 -3.04
CA ILE A 39 -0.15 0.45 -2.69
C ILE A 39 0.72 0.14 -1.47
N GLU A 40 0.12 -0.28 -0.36
CA GLU A 40 0.82 -0.60 0.88
C GLU A 40 1.85 -1.73 0.68
N GLY A 41 1.53 -2.74 -0.12
CA GLY A 41 2.47 -3.81 -0.43
C GLY A 41 3.72 -3.31 -1.18
N ALA A 42 3.57 -2.32 -2.07
CA ALA A 42 4.72 -1.77 -2.80
C ALA A 42 5.61 -0.93 -1.87
N PHE A 43 5.00 -0.16 -0.96
CA PHE A 43 5.72 0.57 0.07
C PHE A 43 6.41 -0.36 1.08
N GLY A 44 5.78 -1.46 1.47
CA GLY A 44 6.37 -2.48 2.33
C GLY A 44 7.63 -3.08 1.70
N SER A 45 7.53 -3.54 0.45
CA SER A 45 8.67 -4.08 -0.29
C SER A 45 9.77 -3.04 -0.53
N ALA A 46 9.44 -1.78 -0.83
CA ALA A 46 10.43 -0.72 -0.97
C ALA A 46 11.20 -0.47 0.35
N LYS A 47 10.52 -0.50 1.50
CA LYS A 47 11.15 -0.35 2.81
C LYS A 47 12.09 -1.51 3.14
N THR A 48 11.65 -2.75 2.90
CA THR A 48 12.41 -3.96 3.26
C THR A 48 13.53 -4.31 2.26
N ILE A 49 13.22 -4.33 0.96
CA ILE A 49 14.15 -4.82 -0.08
C ILE A 49 15.06 -3.70 -0.58
N CYS A 50 14.54 -2.48 -0.70
CA CYS A 50 15.30 -1.34 -1.20
C CYS A 50 15.87 -0.45 -0.09
N SER A 51 15.82 -0.91 1.17
CA SER A 51 16.29 -0.20 2.37
C SER A 51 15.76 1.24 2.45
N MET A 52 14.53 1.48 1.98
CA MET A 52 13.92 2.81 2.01
C MET A 52 13.48 3.24 3.42
N ALA A 53 13.51 2.32 4.39
CA ALA A 53 13.27 2.63 5.80
C ALA A 53 14.46 3.38 6.44
N GLN A 54 15.69 3.11 5.99
CA GLN A 54 16.92 3.77 6.43
C GLN A 54 17.83 3.98 5.22
N THR A 55 17.63 5.08 4.51
CA THR A 55 18.40 5.37 3.30
C THR A 55 19.77 5.93 3.65
N VAL A 56 20.83 5.28 3.17
CA VAL A 56 22.22 5.78 3.31
C VAL A 56 22.60 6.86 2.29
N TYR A 57 21.67 7.24 1.41
CA TYR A 57 21.91 8.25 0.38
C TYR A 57 21.89 9.66 0.97
N ARG A 58 22.94 10.44 0.66
CA ARG A 58 22.96 11.88 0.92
C ARG A 58 22.38 12.62 -0.30
N GLY A 59 21.34 13.42 -0.06
CA GLY A 59 20.69 14.27 -1.07
C GLY A 59 19.37 13.70 -1.62
N VAL A 60 18.40 14.60 -1.85
CA VAL A 60 17.03 14.26 -2.27
C VAL A 60 17.01 13.61 -3.66
N GLU A 61 17.84 14.07 -4.59
CA GLU A 61 17.89 13.53 -5.96
C GLU A 61 18.32 12.05 -5.99
N ARG A 62 19.32 11.66 -5.19
CA ARG A 62 19.77 10.26 -5.12
C ARG A 62 18.74 9.35 -4.48
N MET A 63 18.07 9.82 -3.43
CA MET A 63 16.95 9.13 -2.81
C MET A 63 15.80 8.94 -3.81
N ARG A 64 15.46 10.00 -4.56
CA ARG A 64 14.38 9.99 -5.55
C ARG A 64 14.62 8.97 -6.65
N SER A 65 15.83 8.95 -7.24
CA SER A 65 16.18 7.96 -8.27
C SER A 65 16.08 6.52 -7.77
N ARG A 66 16.55 6.25 -6.53
CA ARG A 66 16.43 4.92 -5.93
C ARG A 66 14.99 4.55 -5.63
N PHE A 67 14.17 5.50 -5.20
CA PHE A 67 12.75 5.30 -4.95
C PHE A 67 11.98 4.94 -6.22
N VAL A 68 12.22 5.67 -7.31
CA VAL A 68 11.58 5.36 -8.61
C VAL A 68 11.98 3.97 -9.09
N LEU A 69 13.28 3.62 -8.98
CA LEU A 69 13.76 2.28 -9.33
C LEU A 69 13.10 1.18 -8.49
N ALA A 70 12.99 1.39 -7.17
CA ALA A 70 12.32 0.46 -6.27
C ALA A 70 10.84 0.24 -6.62
N MET A 71 10.13 1.31 -7.01
CA MET A 71 8.74 1.23 -7.44
C MET A 71 8.59 0.51 -8.79
N ALA A 72 9.51 0.74 -9.74
CA ALA A 72 9.54 0.03 -11.02
C ALA A 72 9.81 -1.48 -10.82
N ALA A 73 10.81 -1.83 -10.02
CA ALA A 73 11.13 -3.22 -9.70
C ALA A 73 9.94 -3.95 -9.04
N ASN A 74 9.22 -3.28 -8.14
CA ASN A 74 8.00 -3.83 -7.53
C ASN A 74 6.87 -4.10 -8.54
N LYS A 75 6.73 -3.26 -9.57
CA LYS A 75 5.78 -3.52 -10.66
C LYS A 75 6.20 -4.75 -11.45
N LEU A 76 7.48 -4.88 -11.80
CA LEU A 76 8.02 -6.02 -12.54
C LEU A 76 7.87 -7.34 -11.77
N ALA A 77 8.21 -7.35 -10.47
CA ALA A 77 8.09 -8.53 -9.61
C ALA A 77 6.63 -9.03 -9.47
N ARG A 78 5.64 -8.19 -9.79
CA ARG A 78 4.22 -8.56 -9.76
C ARG A 78 3.69 -9.09 -11.09
N LEU A 79 4.40 -8.88 -12.21
CA LEU A 79 3.95 -9.34 -13.53
C LEU A 79 3.67 -10.84 -13.59
N PRO A 80 4.51 -11.74 -13.02
CA PRO A 80 4.22 -13.18 -13.06
C PRO A 80 2.90 -13.55 -12.38
N ARG A 81 2.54 -12.85 -11.30
CA ARG A 81 1.26 -13.08 -10.60
C ARG A 81 0.05 -12.52 -11.33
N LEU A 82 0.26 -11.53 -12.21
CA LEU A 82 -0.81 -10.96 -13.04
C LEU A 82 -1.03 -11.77 -14.32
N LEU A 83 0.03 -12.38 -14.85
CA LEU A 83 -0.03 -13.22 -16.05
C LEU A 83 -0.49 -14.66 -15.76
N ALA A 84 -0.34 -15.12 -14.51
CA ALA A 84 -0.82 -16.43 -14.06
C ALA A 84 -2.27 -16.43 -13.57
N ALA A 85 -2.97 -15.29 -13.64
CA ALA A 85 -4.36 -15.10 -13.24
C ALA A 85 -5.27 -15.03 -14.46
#